data_AF-A0A2A2Q6F6-F1
#
_entry.id   AF-A0A2A2Q6F6-F1
#
_cell.length_a   1.000
_cell.length_b   1.000
_cell.length_c   1.000
_cell.angle_alpha   90.00
_cell.angle_beta   90.00
_cell.angle_gamma   90.00
#
_symmetry.space_group_name_H-M   'P 1'
#
loop_
_entity.id
_entity.type
_entity.pdbx_description
1 polymer ?
#
loop_
_entity_poly.entity_id
_entity_poly.type
_entity_poly.pdbx_seq_one_letter_code
_entity_poly.pdbx_strand_id
1 'polypeptide(L)'
;MRMKDEATGAKRSRWRHVAFTLMVATIRVVFLIGIRFVYRVRAVHAERVPASGGVLLLPNHVTFADAFFLSVACPRPIRFVMDEAFIASPVIRWFTGIFGTVNIRRDQPLEAIREVIKALKKGDVVCLFPEGQLTRTGTLCTLQRGFELIASKAGHPLIPVWSDGSWGSIFSYERNRYFKKLPRRNIGGIRIAFGETLVAKGANAQSVRDGIMAASTEAIAQRFTRQNFPQRRTSINGHQIGMINALQRRKPFHMLKGDPLIDELSGLTRGFAKLFRAKVCIRDQFDPNDGMPWVGSDFLREKILSASTASRAFDFYDFGTQALVSFERSDCAHYPCFAVDGMVVAMSMPDPPPGIGVDPQYGRRANSWGKLLPGWKVSSSAPRRVFGPAADAAGLALPQGCAPDDEGFLIHG
;
A
#
# COMPACT_ATOMS: atom_id res chain seq x y z
N MET A 1 -46.91 -1.80 44.11
CA MET A 1 -45.49 -1.51 44.43
C MET A 1 -44.54 -2.11 43.38
N ARG A 2 -44.65 -3.41 43.06
CA ARG A 2 -43.85 -4.13 42.03
C ARG A 2 -43.69 -3.45 40.65
N MET A 3 -44.75 -2.89 40.07
CA MET A 3 -44.68 -2.24 38.74
C MET A 3 -43.87 -0.91 38.72
N LYS A 4 -43.80 -0.18 39.85
CA LYS A 4 -42.98 1.05 39.94
C LYS A 4 -41.49 0.72 40.06
N ASP A 5 -41.15 -0.40 40.70
CA ASP A 5 -39.78 -0.88 40.85
C ASP A 5 -39.21 -1.45 39.54
N GLU A 6 -40.03 -2.14 38.74
CA GLU A 6 -39.64 -2.59 37.40
C GLU A 6 -39.44 -1.43 36.42
N ALA A 7 -40.34 -0.43 36.43
CA ALA A 7 -40.22 0.75 35.57
C ALA A 7 -38.99 1.62 35.93
N THR A 8 -38.65 1.72 37.21
CA THR A 8 -37.45 2.44 37.67
C THR A 8 -36.15 1.66 37.40
N GLY A 9 -36.19 0.34 37.50
CA GLY A 9 -35.08 -0.56 37.09
C GLY A 9 -34.79 -0.49 35.59
N ALA A 10 -35.83 -0.55 34.75
CA ALA A 10 -35.71 -0.40 33.30
C ALA A 10 -35.17 0.99 32.91
N LYS A 11 -35.62 2.06 33.58
CA LYS A 11 -35.13 3.43 33.36
C LYS A 11 -33.66 3.57 33.78
N ARG A 12 -33.25 3.02 34.92
CA ARG A 12 -31.85 2.99 35.38
C ARG A 12 -30.94 2.21 34.44
N SER A 13 -31.38 1.05 33.95
CA SER A 13 -30.65 0.26 32.95
C SER A 13 -30.47 1.04 31.64
N ARG A 14 -31.51 1.72 31.16
CA ARG A 14 -31.45 2.55 29.94
C ARG A 14 -30.48 3.72 30.09
N TRP A 15 -30.48 4.41 31.23
CA TRP A 15 -29.53 5.49 31.52
C TRP A 15 -28.08 5.01 31.56
N ARG A 16 -27.81 3.84 32.15
CA ARG A 16 -26.46 3.25 32.17
C ARG A 16 -25.96 2.92 30.76
N HIS A 17 -26.83 2.38 29.89
CA HIS A 17 -26.49 2.13 28.48
C HIS A 17 -26.21 3.41 27.70
N VAL A 18 -27.04 4.45 27.89
CA VAL A 18 -26.82 5.77 27.25
C VAL A 18 -25.50 6.39 27.73
N ALA A 19 -25.26 6.41 29.04
CA ALA A 19 -24.03 6.96 29.62
C ALA A 19 -22.78 6.21 29.12
N PHE A 20 -22.83 4.87 29.07
CA PHE A 20 -21.75 4.06 28.53
C PHE A 20 -21.50 4.35 27.04
N THR A 21 -22.56 4.45 26.24
CA THR A 21 -22.46 4.75 24.80
C THR A 21 -21.86 6.14 24.57
N LEU A 22 -22.30 7.14 25.33
CA LEU A 22 -21.74 8.50 25.27
C LEU A 22 -20.28 8.53 25.70
N MET A 23 -19.91 7.81 26.76
CA MET A 23 -18.52 7.71 27.21
C MET A 23 -17.63 7.10 26.11
N VAL A 24 -18.04 5.98 25.52
CA VAL A 24 -17.30 5.32 24.43
C VAL A 24 -17.19 6.24 23.22
N ALA A 25 -18.27 6.93 22.83
CA ALA A 25 -18.26 7.88 21.73
C ALA A 25 -17.28 9.04 21.99
N THR A 26 -17.27 9.59 23.20
CA THR A 26 -16.35 10.66 23.60
C THR A 26 -14.89 10.20 23.54
N ILE A 27 -14.57 9.03 24.12
CA ILE A 27 -13.22 8.44 24.06
C ILE A 27 -12.78 8.27 22.61
N ARG A 28 -13.66 7.72 21.77
CA ARG A 28 -13.41 7.53 20.33
C ARG A 28 -13.07 8.86 19.64
N VAL A 29 -13.87 9.90 19.86
CA VAL A 29 -13.69 11.21 19.23
C VAL A 29 -12.37 11.85 19.68
N VAL A 30 -12.10 11.90 20.99
CA VAL A 30 -10.85 12.47 21.53
C VAL A 30 -9.64 11.72 20.98
N PHE A 31 -9.69 10.39 20.96
CA PHE A 31 -8.63 9.56 20.42
C PHE A 31 -8.38 9.84 18.92
N LEU A 32 -9.44 9.88 18.10
CA LEU A 32 -9.34 10.15 16.67
C LEU A 32 -8.81 11.56 16.37
N ILE A 33 -9.20 12.56 17.18
CA ILE A 33 -8.63 13.92 17.10
C ILE A 33 -7.12 13.87 17.36
N GLY A 34 -6.67 13.17 18.40
CA GLY A 34 -5.26 12.98 18.69
C GLY A 34 -4.49 12.36 17.51
N ILE A 35 -5.01 11.26 16.94
CA ILE A 35 -4.41 10.61 15.76
C ILE A 35 -4.36 11.57 14.57
N ARG A 36 -5.44 12.33 14.33
CA ARG A 36 -5.50 13.32 13.25
C ARG A 36 -4.39 14.35 13.35
N PHE A 37 -4.12 14.88 14.54
CA PHE A 37 -3.06 15.87 14.75
C PHE A 37 -1.65 15.25 14.65
N VAL A 38 -1.40 14.13 15.34
CA VAL A 38 -0.08 13.48 15.36
C VAL A 38 0.33 12.99 13.97
N TYR A 39 -0.58 12.31 13.26
CA TYR A 39 -0.31 11.71 11.95
C TYR A 39 -0.72 12.59 10.77
N ARG A 40 -1.30 13.77 11.02
CA ARG A 40 -1.77 14.72 10.00
C ARG A 40 -2.62 14.04 8.93
N VAL A 41 -3.53 13.17 9.38
CA VAL A 41 -4.37 12.35 8.49
C VAL A 41 -5.26 13.26 7.66
N ARG A 42 -5.29 13.06 6.34
CA ARG A 42 -6.18 13.77 5.41
C ARG A 42 -6.98 12.77 4.60
N ALA A 43 -8.28 12.98 4.54
CA ALA A 43 -9.12 12.26 3.62
C ALA A 43 -9.03 12.92 2.23
N VAL A 44 -9.07 12.08 1.20
CA VAL A 44 -9.16 12.46 -0.21
C VAL A 44 -10.42 11.78 -0.72
N HIS A 45 -11.35 12.57 -1.24
CA HIS A 45 -12.65 12.10 -1.73
C HIS A 45 -13.56 11.42 -0.69
N ALA A 46 -13.56 11.90 0.56
CA ALA A 46 -14.43 11.37 1.62
C ALA A 46 -15.92 11.43 1.26
N GLU A 47 -16.30 12.40 0.43
CA GLU A 47 -17.65 12.58 -0.12
C GLU A 47 -18.13 11.41 -0.98
N ARG A 48 -17.22 10.58 -1.50
CA ARG A 48 -17.60 9.36 -2.25
C ARG A 48 -18.17 8.26 -1.36
N VAL A 49 -18.01 8.36 -0.03
CA VAL A 49 -18.65 7.43 0.92
C VAL A 49 -20.13 7.85 1.10
N PRO A 50 -21.10 7.01 0.70
CA PRO A 50 -22.52 7.32 0.88
C PRO A 50 -22.86 7.71 2.32
N ALA A 51 -23.71 8.73 2.50
CA ALA A 51 -24.12 9.21 3.82
C ALA A 51 -24.95 8.17 4.60
N SER A 52 -25.65 7.27 3.92
CA SER A 52 -26.47 6.20 4.49
C SER A 52 -26.35 4.90 3.68
N GLY A 53 -26.90 3.81 4.22
CA GLY A 53 -26.82 2.48 3.59
C GLY A 53 -25.49 1.77 3.81
N GLY A 54 -25.46 0.47 3.50
CA GLY A 54 -24.28 -0.38 3.67
C GLY A 54 -23.20 -0.04 2.66
N VAL A 55 -21.93 -0.08 3.09
CA VAL A 55 -20.76 0.20 2.23
C VAL A 55 -19.64 -0.75 2.59
N LEU A 56 -19.05 -1.41 1.59
CA LEU A 56 -17.85 -2.23 1.78
C LEU A 56 -16.60 -1.45 1.36
N LEU A 57 -15.79 -1.03 2.32
CA LEU A 57 -14.48 -0.44 2.07
C LEU A 57 -13.44 -1.54 1.86
N LEU A 58 -12.65 -1.39 0.79
CA LEU A 58 -11.60 -2.33 0.39
C LEU A 58 -10.24 -1.60 0.28
N PRO A 59 -9.58 -1.30 1.41
CA PRO A 59 -8.29 -0.62 1.44
C PRO A 59 -7.11 -1.55 1.20
N ASN A 60 -5.96 -0.98 0.79
CA ASN A 60 -4.67 -1.66 0.98
C ASN A 60 -4.31 -1.79 2.48
N HIS A 61 -3.45 -2.74 2.83
CA HIS A 61 -3.06 -3.07 4.20
C HIS A 61 -1.55 -2.89 4.42
N VAL A 62 -1.18 -1.73 4.97
CA VAL A 62 0.20 -1.27 5.10
C VAL A 62 0.73 -1.38 6.53
N THR A 63 -0.12 -1.10 7.52
CA THR A 63 0.30 -1.00 8.92
C THR A 63 -0.74 -1.50 9.90
N PHE A 64 -0.30 -1.89 11.10
CA PHE A 64 -1.20 -2.18 12.22
C PHE A 64 -2.06 -0.98 12.65
N ALA A 65 -1.72 0.24 12.22
CA ALA A 65 -2.46 1.46 12.56
C ALA A 65 -3.49 1.87 11.49
N ASP A 66 -3.64 1.11 10.40
CA ASP A 66 -4.51 1.47 9.28
C ASP A 66 -5.96 1.70 9.70
N ALA A 67 -6.48 0.89 10.62
CA ALA A 67 -7.83 1.03 11.14
C ALA A 67 -8.07 2.39 11.82
N PHE A 68 -7.06 2.95 12.48
CA PHE A 68 -7.14 4.28 13.07
C PHE A 68 -7.15 5.37 12.00
N PHE A 69 -6.27 5.27 10.99
CA PHE A 69 -6.20 6.26 9.92
C PHE A 69 -7.49 6.27 9.09
N LEU A 70 -8.05 5.09 8.78
CA LEU A 70 -9.34 4.94 8.12
C LEU A 70 -10.48 5.54 8.97
N SER A 71 -10.49 5.28 10.27
CA SER A 71 -11.50 5.83 11.19
C SER A 71 -11.43 7.35 11.32
N VAL A 72 -10.24 7.96 11.20
CA VAL A 72 -10.08 9.42 11.17
C VAL A 72 -10.57 10.01 9.84
N ALA A 73 -10.34 9.30 8.73
CA ALA A 73 -10.63 9.81 7.39
C ALA A 73 -12.07 9.59 6.93
N CYS A 74 -12.72 8.51 7.37
CA CYS A 74 -14.06 8.16 6.95
C CYS A 74 -15.10 9.04 7.67
N PRO A 75 -16.10 9.58 6.95
CA PRO A 75 -17.15 10.40 7.57
C PRO A 75 -18.12 9.58 8.45
N ARG A 76 -18.08 8.24 8.36
CA ARG A 76 -18.98 7.33 9.06
C ARG A 76 -18.20 6.33 9.93
N PRO A 77 -18.75 5.90 11.08
CA PRO A 77 -18.15 4.83 11.88
C PRO A 77 -17.97 3.55 11.05
N ILE A 78 -16.77 2.96 11.12
CA ILE A 78 -16.39 1.76 10.39
C ILE A 78 -16.42 0.55 11.32
N ARG A 79 -16.97 -0.57 10.85
CA ARG A 79 -16.77 -1.89 11.47
C ARG A 79 -15.65 -2.62 10.74
N PHE A 80 -14.57 -2.91 11.44
CA PHE A 80 -13.45 -3.64 10.85
C PHE A 80 -13.69 -5.15 10.95
N VAL A 81 -13.54 -5.85 9.83
CA VAL A 81 -13.50 -7.31 9.82
C VAL A 81 -12.19 -7.75 10.46
N MET A 82 -12.27 -8.52 11.54
CA MET A 82 -11.11 -8.90 12.32
C MET A 82 -11.20 -10.34 12.80
N ASP A 83 -10.08 -11.05 12.72
CA ASP A 83 -9.98 -12.42 13.18
C ASP A 83 -9.96 -12.48 14.72
N GLU A 84 -10.80 -13.35 15.27
CA GLU A 84 -10.96 -13.58 16.71
C GLU A 84 -9.66 -13.94 17.41
N ALA A 85 -8.72 -14.60 16.73
CA ALA A 85 -7.42 -14.94 17.28
C ALA A 85 -6.64 -13.70 17.78
N PHE A 86 -6.87 -12.52 17.19
CA PHE A 86 -6.20 -11.28 17.61
C PHE A 86 -6.85 -10.62 18.84
N ILE A 87 -8.09 -10.99 19.18
CA ILE A 87 -8.88 -10.37 20.26
C ILE A 87 -8.32 -10.72 21.65
N ALA A 88 -7.52 -11.79 21.76
CA ALA A 88 -6.86 -12.16 23.02
C ALA A 88 -5.93 -11.05 23.56
N SER A 89 -5.42 -10.16 22.70
CA SER A 89 -4.59 -9.03 23.13
C SER A 89 -5.43 -7.96 23.84
N PRO A 90 -5.05 -7.51 25.06
CA PRO A 90 -5.76 -6.46 25.79
C PRO A 90 -5.92 -5.16 25.00
N VAL A 91 -4.92 -4.80 24.19
CA VAL A 91 -4.95 -3.61 23.34
C VAL A 91 -5.98 -3.74 22.22
N ILE A 92 -6.06 -4.93 21.60
CA ILE A 92 -7.04 -5.20 20.55
C ILE A 92 -8.45 -5.27 21.14
N ARG A 93 -8.63 -5.87 22.32
CA ARG A 93 -9.92 -5.90 23.01
C ARG A 93 -10.41 -4.49 23.39
N TRP A 94 -9.51 -3.61 23.80
CA TRP A 94 -9.84 -2.19 24.01
C TRP A 94 -10.28 -1.52 22.71
N PHE A 95 -9.56 -1.79 21.61
CA PHE A 95 -9.91 -1.28 20.28
C PHE A 95 -11.30 -1.73 19.82
N THR A 96 -11.63 -3.02 19.92
CA THR A 96 -12.93 -3.54 19.48
C THR A 96 -14.09 -2.95 20.25
N GLY A 97 -13.91 -2.68 21.55
CA GLY A 97 -14.91 -2.02 22.38
C GLY A 97 -15.23 -0.58 21.98
N ILE A 98 -14.31 0.11 21.30
CA ILE A 98 -14.46 1.53 20.92
C ILE A 98 -14.85 1.70 19.46
N PHE A 99 -14.23 0.94 18.57
CA PHE A 99 -14.37 1.13 17.12
C PHE A 99 -15.40 0.20 16.49
N GLY A 100 -15.77 -0.89 17.18
CA GLY A 100 -16.69 -1.88 16.64
C GLY A 100 -16.02 -2.74 15.57
N THR A 101 -16.28 -4.05 15.64
CA THR A 101 -15.72 -5.02 14.71
C THR A 101 -16.78 -5.98 14.22
N VAL A 102 -16.49 -6.62 13.10
CA VAL A 102 -17.13 -7.87 12.68
C VAL A 102 -16.09 -8.95 12.97
N ASN A 103 -16.29 -9.67 14.06
CA ASN A 103 -15.38 -10.72 14.47
C ASN A 103 -15.62 -11.95 13.61
N ILE A 104 -14.55 -12.53 13.07
CA ILE A 104 -14.62 -13.67 12.18
C ILE A 104 -13.62 -14.72 12.61
N ARG A 105 -13.86 -15.97 12.21
CA ARG A 105 -12.89 -17.03 12.36
C ARG A 105 -12.40 -17.47 10.99
N ARG A 106 -11.08 -17.58 10.82
CA ARG A 106 -10.47 -17.97 9.53
C ARG A 106 -10.85 -19.38 9.08
N ASP A 107 -11.10 -20.28 10.02
CA ASP A 107 -11.55 -21.65 9.76
C ASP A 107 -13.04 -21.74 9.37
N GLN A 108 -13.79 -20.64 9.45
CA GLN A 108 -15.22 -20.58 9.12
C GLN A 108 -15.53 -19.45 8.10
N PRO A 109 -14.97 -19.52 6.88
CA PRO A 109 -15.04 -18.43 5.91
C PRO A 109 -16.47 -18.07 5.47
N LEU A 110 -17.37 -19.05 5.40
CA LEU A 110 -18.78 -18.80 5.03
C LEU A 110 -19.54 -18.03 6.12
N GLU A 111 -19.24 -18.30 7.40
CA GLU A 111 -19.85 -17.57 8.52
C GLU A 111 -19.34 -16.13 8.56
N ALA A 112 -18.03 -15.95 8.38
CA ALA A 112 -17.41 -14.63 8.24
C ALA A 112 -18.10 -13.77 7.16
N ILE A 113 -18.33 -14.37 5.98
CA ILE A 113 -19.03 -13.71 4.86
C ILE A 113 -20.47 -13.35 5.23
N ARG A 114 -21.21 -14.24 5.92
CA ARG A 114 -22.59 -13.98 6.36
C ARG A 114 -22.68 -12.81 7.34
N GLU A 115 -21.78 -12.73 8.30
CA GLU A 115 -21.76 -11.63 9.28
C GLU A 115 -21.42 -10.29 8.63
N VAL A 116 -20.50 -10.28 7.65
CA VAL A 116 -20.25 -9.07 6.85
C VAL A 116 -21.49 -8.66 6.05
N ILE A 117 -22.15 -9.60 5.36
CA ILE A 117 -23.38 -9.31 4.59
C ILE A 117 -24.46 -8.75 5.51
N LYS A 118 -24.63 -9.31 6.71
CA LYS A 118 -25.61 -8.87 7.70
C LYS A 118 -25.34 -7.44 8.17
N ALA A 119 -24.08 -7.11 8.47
CA ALA A 119 -23.68 -5.76 8.83
C ALA A 119 -23.94 -4.76 7.69
N LEU A 120 -23.59 -5.11 6.45
CA LEU A 120 -23.87 -4.29 5.28
C LEU A 120 -25.38 -4.05 5.10
N LYS A 121 -26.20 -5.10 5.20
CA LYS A 121 -27.67 -5.01 5.09
C LYS A 121 -28.30 -4.17 6.20
N LYS A 122 -27.66 -4.08 7.36
CA LYS A 122 -28.07 -3.19 8.46
C LYS A 122 -27.77 -1.71 8.16
N GLY A 123 -26.98 -1.43 7.13
CA GLY A 123 -26.55 -0.09 6.77
C GLY A 123 -25.20 0.31 7.36
N ASP A 124 -24.42 -0.63 7.90
CA ASP A 124 -23.11 -0.33 8.46
C ASP A 124 -22.05 -0.14 7.36
N VAL A 125 -21.05 0.72 7.62
CA VAL A 125 -19.81 0.74 6.82
C VAL A 125 -18.91 -0.37 7.35
N VAL A 126 -18.58 -1.33 6.49
CA VAL A 126 -17.69 -2.44 6.83
C VAL A 126 -16.38 -2.27 6.08
N CYS A 127 -15.26 -2.41 6.79
CA CYS A 127 -13.93 -2.40 6.19
C CYS A 127 -13.35 -3.81 6.23
N LEU A 128 -13.02 -4.32 5.04
CA LEU A 128 -12.37 -5.61 4.83
C LEU A 128 -11.08 -5.35 4.07
N PHE A 129 -9.93 -5.74 4.62
CA PHE A 129 -8.66 -5.69 3.89
C PHE A 129 -8.58 -6.89 2.94
N PRO A 130 -8.76 -6.70 1.61
CA PRO A 130 -8.82 -7.82 0.66
C PRO A 130 -7.48 -8.54 0.50
N GLU A 131 -6.36 -7.99 0.98
CA GLU A 131 -5.05 -8.66 0.98
C GLU A 131 -4.96 -9.79 2.02
N GLY A 132 -5.77 -9.75 3.08
CA GLY A 132 -5.76 -10.75 4.17
C GLY A 132 -4.52 -10.72 5.08
N GLN A 133 -3.49 -9.97 4.72
CA GLN A 133 -2.24 -9.80 5.46
C GLN A 133 -1.63 -8.42 5.22
N LEU A 134 -0.71 -8.00 6.11
CA LEU A 134 0.05 -6.77 5.95
C LEU A 134 1.10 -6.91 4.83
N THR A 135 1.22 -5.91 3.97
CA THR A 135 2.30 -5.83 2.99
C THR A 135 3.67 -5.82 3.68
N ARG A 136 4.59 -6.61 3.12
CA ARG A 136 6.00 -6.69 3.51
C ARG A 136 6.91 -5.97 2.52
N THR A 137 6.39 -5.66 1.34
CA THR A 137 7.10 -4.99 0.25
C THR A 137 6.70 -3.53 0.09
N GLY A 138 5.57 -3.09 0.67
CA GLY A 138 5.02 -1.75 0.48
C GLY A 138 4.16 -1.61 -0.78
N THR A 139 4.12 -2.63 -1.63
CA THR A 139 3.20 -2.74 -2.76
C THR A 139 1.89 -3.38 -2.33
N LEU A 140 0.86 -3.26 -3.18
CA LEU A 140 -0.40 -3.98 -3.02
C LEU A 140 -0.16 -5.49 -3.20
N CYS A 141 -0.63 -6.32 -2.27
CA CYS A 141 -0.57 -7.78 -2.38
C CYS A 141 -1.68 -8.30 -3.29
N THR A 142 -1.65 -9.61 -3.54
CA THR A 142 -2.75 -10.36 -4.16
C THR A 142 -4.04 -10.15 -3.38
N LEU A 143 -5.14 -9.91 -4.10
CA LEU A 143 -6.45 -9.76 -3.47
C LEU A 143 -7.14 -11.12 -3.34
N GLN A 144 -7.58 -11.43 -2.13
CA GLN A 144 -8.40 -12.60 -1.84
C GLN A 144 -9.82 -12.39 -2.38
N ARG A 145 -10.40 -13.42 -3.00
CA ARG A 145 -11.68 -13.31 -3.72
C ARG A 145 -12.93 -13.41 -2.84
N GLY A 146 -12.79 -13.59 -1.53
CA GLY A 146 -13.93 -13.73 -0.61
C GLY A 146 -14.90 -12.54 -0.62
N PHE A 147 -14.41 -11.33 -0.94
CA PHE A 147 -15.25 -10.15 -1.06
C PHE A 147 -16.17 -10.18 -2.29
N GLU A 148 -15.86 -10.96 -3.33
CA GLU A 148 -16.71 -11.07 -4.54
C GLU A 148 -18.06 -11.68 -4.18
N LEU A 149 -18.07 -12.70 -3.31
CA LEU A 149 -19.31 -13.31 -2.81
C LEU A 149 -20.09 -12.33 -1.91
N ILE A 150 -19.39 -11.55 -1.08
CA ILE A 150 -20.01 -10.50 -0.26
C ILE A 150 -20.68 -9.48 -1.18
N ALA A 151 -20.00 -8.98 -2.21
CA ALA A 151 -20.52 -8.01 -3.17
C ALA A 151 -21.79 -8.55 -3.85
N SER A 152 -21.72 -9.75 -4.41
CA SER A 152 -22.83 -10.40 -5.12
C SER A 152 -24.07 -10.61 -4.24
N LYS A 153 -23.91 -10.95 -2.96
CA LYS A 153 -25.03 -11.28 -2.05
C LYS A 153 -25.54 -10.09 -1.24
N ALA A 154 -24.68 -9.12 -0.92
CA ALA A 154 -25.05 -7.94 -0.17
C ALA A 154 -25.71 -6.89 -1.07
N GLY A 155 -25.27 -6.76 -2.33
CA GLY A 155 -25.82 -5.77 -3.26
C GLY A 155 -25.52 -4.31 -2.89
N HIS A 156 -24.51 -4.08 -2.04
CA HIS A 156 -24.12 -2.77 -1.54
C HIS A 156 -22.86 -2.23 -2.25
N PRO A 157 -22.69 -0.90 -2.34
CA PRO A 157 -21.50 -0.26 -2.94
C PRO A 157 -20.17 -0.77 -2.37
N LEU A 158 -19.21 -0.99 -3.27
CA LEU A 158 -17.81 -1.27 -2.92
C LEU A 158 -16.98 0.00 -3.16
N ILE A 159 -16.17 0.39 -2.19
CA ILE A 159 -15.27 1.55 -2.33
C ILE A 159 -13.84 1.06 -2.15
N PRO A 160 -13.05 1.00 -3.22
CA PRO A 160 -11.60 0.84 -3.15
C PRO A 160 -10.98 1.99 -2.35
N VAL A 161 -10.01 1.71 -1.49
CA VAL A 161 -9.37 2.73 -0.66
C VAL A 161 -7.86 2.60 -0.72
N TRP A 162 -7.14 3.72 -0.67
CA TRP A 162 -5.69 3.73 -0.57
C TRP A 162 -5.19 4.53 0.64
N SER A 163 -4.35 3.89 1.45
CA SER A 163 -3.60 4.47 2.57
C SER A 163 -2.17 4.79 2.13
N ASP A 164 -1.90 6.08 1.93
CA ASP A 164 -0.60 6.62 1.53
C ASP A 164 0.16 7.26 2.70
N GLY A 165 1.48 7.06 2.72
CA GLY A 165 2.41 7.68 3.68
C GLY A 165 2.62 6.91 4.99
N SER A 166 1.91 5.79 5.19
CA SER A 166 2.05 4.94 6.38
C SER A 166 3.25 3.99 6.28
N TRP A 167 3.74 3.69 5.06
CA TRP A 167 4.96 2.92 4.84
C TRP A 167 6.20 3.63 5.37
N GLY A 168 7.00 2.90 6.15
CA GLY A 168 8.18 3.43 6.86
C GLY A 168 7.88 4.08 8.20
N SER A 169 6.64 3.95 8.71
CA SER A 169 6.29 4.24 10.10
C SER A 169 6.79 3.12 11.03
N ILE A 170 6.60 3.28 12.34
CA ILE A 170 6.90 2.23 13.32
C ILE A 170 5.96 1.02 13.20
N PHE A 171 4.81 1.20 12.55
CA PHE A 171 3.75 0.20 12.41
C PHE A 171 3.79 -0.60 11.10
N SER A 172 4.63 -0.22 10.14
CA SER A 172 4.80 -0.94 8.88
C SER A 172 5.86 -2.04 9.00
N TYR A 173 5.93 -2.96 8.03
CA TYR A 173 7.01 -3.95 7.97
C TYR A 173 8.32 -3.43 7.38
N GLU A 174 8.37 -2.20 6.84
CA GLU A 174 9.62 -1.55 6.38
C GLU A 174 10.80 -1.79 7.34
N ARG A 175 11.93 -2.29 6.80
CA ARG A 175 13.11 -2.83 7.53
C ARG A 175 12.88 -4.17 8.23
N ASN A 176 11.97 -4.98 7.70
CA ASN A 176 11.63 -6.34 8.13
C ASN A 176 11.17 -6.46 9.60
N ARG A 177 10.59 -5.39 10.16
CA ARG A 177 10.08 -5.36 11.55
C ARG A 177 9.10 -4.22 11.77
N TYR A 178 8.21 -4.39 12.74
CA TYR A 178 7.29 -3.39 13.28
C TYR A 178 7.46 -3.25 14.81
N PHE A 179 6.93 -2.17 15.39
CA PHE A 179 6.99 -1.74 16.81
C PHE A 179 8.37 -1.47 17.41
N LYS A 180 9.44 -2.15 16.97
CA LYS A 180 10.83 -1.98 17.48
C LYS A 180 11.61 -0.87 16.79
N LYS A 181 10.95 -0.01 16.00
CA LYS A 181 11.58 1.05 15.22
C LYS A 181 11.48 2.37 15.97
N LEU A 182 12.54 3.17 15.92
CA LEU A 182 12.46 4.56 16.37
C LEU A 182 11.52 5.35 15.45
N PRO A 183 10.59 6.14 16.01
CA PRO A 183 9.68 6.95 15.22
C PRO A 183 10.44 7.99 14.40
N ARG A 184 10.00 8.18 13.15
CA ARG A 184 10.58 9.19 12.26
C ARG A 184 9.93 10.54 12.58
N ARG A 185 10.75 11.53 12.92
CA ARG A 185 10.30 12.90 13.25
C ARG A 185 9.40 13.56 12.19
N ASN A 186 9.56 13.22 10.90
CA ASN A 186 8.87 13.87 9.78
C ASN A 186 8.11 12.87 8.89
N ILE A 187 7.13 12.13 9.43
CA ILE A 187 6.20 11.36 8.58
C ILE A 187 5.38 12.40 7.80
N GLY A 188 5.40 12.35 6.46
CA GLY A 188 4.81 13.36 5.56
C GLY A 188 3.28 13.50 5.61
N GLY A 189 2.64 13.07 6.69
CA GLY A 189 1.20 12.94 6.85
C GLY A 189 0.65 11.70 6.16
N ILE A 190 -0.47 11.19 6.67
CA ILE A 190 -1.23 10.09 6.07
C ILE A 190 -2.31 10.64 5.15
N ARG A 191 -2.48 10.04 3.99
CA ARG A 191 -3.61 10.33 3.08
C ARG A 191 -4.41 9.07 2.86
N ILE A 192 -5.71 9.16 3.10
CA ILE A 192 -6.66 8.08 2.81
C ILE A 192 -7.51 8.55 1.63
N ALA A 193 -7.31 7.95 0.45
CA ALA A 193 -8.14 8.23 -0.71
C ALA A 193 -9.24 7.18 -0.84
N PHE A 194 -10.48 7.64 -0.92
CA PHE A 194 -11.63 6.82 -1.26
C PHE A 194 -11.80 6.88 -2.78
N GLY A 195 -11.64 5.75 -3.45
CA GLY A 195 -11.75 5.64 -4.91
C GLY A 195 -13.19 5.74 -5.41
N GLU A 196 -13.34 5.65 -6.72
CA GLU A 196 -14.66 5.59 -7.35
C GLU A 196 -15.46 4.38 -6.89
N THR A 197 -16.77 4.57 -6.74
CA THR A 197 -17.66 3.53 -6.26
C THR A 197 -17.83 2.44 -7.32
N LEU A 198 -17.58 1.19 -6.94
CA LEU A 198 -17.81 0.02 -7.77
C LEU A 198 -19.20 -0.55 -7.50
N VAL A 199 -19.92 -0.86 -8.58
CA VAL A 199 -21.21 -1.58 -8.52
C VAL A 199 -20.94 -3.02 -8.08
N ALA A 200 -21.71 -3.49 -7.10
CA ALA A 200 -21.51 -4.81 -6.50
C ALA A 200 -21.64 -5.95 -7.51
N LYS A 201 -22.57 -5.82 -8.47
CA LYS A 201 -22.77 -6.78 -9.55
C LYS A 201 -21.60 -6.70 -10.53
N GLY A 202 -20.85 -7.79 -10.65
CA GLY A 202 -19.72 -7.90 -11.56
C GLY A 202 -18.38 -7.41 -11.00
N ALA A 203 -18.35 -6.91 -9.76
CA ALA A 203 -17.09 -6.61 -9.07
C ALA A 203 -16.27 -7.88 -8.84
N ASN A 204 -15.00 -7.81 -9.22
CA ASN A 204 -14.02 -8.90 -9.12
C ASN A 204 -12.65 -8.37 -8.62
N ALA A 205 -11.73 -9.27 -8.29
CA ALA A 205 -10.35 -8.97 -7.89
C ALA A 205 -9.67 -7.89 -8.74
N GLN A 206 -9.77 -8.00 -10.07
CA GLN A 206 -9.13 -7.05 -10.99
C GLN A 206 -9.74 -5.66 -10.89
N SER A 207 -11.06 -5.54 -10.98
CA SER A 207 -11.77 -4.26 -10.88
C SER A 207 -11.50 -3.52 -9.56
N VAL A 208 -11.41 -4.27 -8.44
CA VAL A 208 -11.05 -3.70 -7.13
C VAL A 208 -9.59 -3.30 -7.11
N ARG A 209 -8.67 -4.12 -7.63
CA ARG A 209 -7.24 -3.75 -7.75
C ARG A 209 -7.07 -2.46 -8.54
N ASP A 210 -7.71 -2.35 -9.70
CA ASP A 210 -7.65 -1.16 -10.54
C ASP A 210 -8.19 0.07 -9.80
N GLY A 211 -9.30 -0.09 -9.07
CA GLY A 211 -9.86 0.96 -8.22
C GLY A 211 -8.94 1.37 -7.07
N ILE A 212 -8.25 0.42 -6.42
CA ILE A 212 -7.27 0.69 -5.35
C ILE A 212 -6.07 1.45 -5.93
N MET A 213 -5.57 1.04 -7.10
CA MET A 213 -4.46 1.72 -7.78
C MET A 213 -4.87 3.11 -8.31
N ALA A 214 -6.11 3.30 -8.76
CA ALA A 214 -6.66 4.61 -9.08
C ALA A 214 -6.74 5.51 -7.83
N ALA A 215 -7.23 5.00 -6.69
CA ALA A 215 -7.22 5.73 -5.43
C ALA A 215 -5.79 6.09 -4.99
N SER A 216 -4.81 5.22 -5.24
CA SER A 216 -3.39 5.50 -4.98
C SER A 216 -2.86 6.69 -5.80
N THR A 217 -3.28 6.79 -7.07
CA THR A 217 -2.96 7.90 -7.98
C THR A 217 -3.45 9.23 -7.39
N GLU A 218 -4.69 9.27 -6.92
CA GLU A 218 -5.31 10.47 -6.35
C GLU A 218 -4.69 10.85 -5.00
N ALA A 219 -4.43 9.88 -4.12
CA ALA A 219 -3.76 10.11 -2.84
C ALA A 219 -2.39 10.77 -3.02
N ILE A 220 -1.59 10.24 -3.96
CA ILE A 220 -0.26 10.76 -4.26
C ILE A 220 -0.36 12.10 -4.99
N ALA A 221 -1.30 12.29 -5.93
CA ALA A 221 -1.53 13.59 -6.57
C ALA A 221 -1.78 14.69 -5.53
N GLN A 222 -2.71 14.44 -4.59
CA GLN A 222 -3.06 15.30 -3.45
C GLN A 222 -1.91 15.50 -2.44
N ARG A 223 -0.86 14.67 -2.50
CA ARG A 223 0.36 14.89 -1.72
C ARG A 223 1.17 16.07 -2.22
N PHE A 224 1.15 16.30 -3.51
CA PHE A 224 1.98 17.26 -4.20
C PHE A 224 1.16 18.38 -4.86
N THR A 225 -0.02 18.72 -4.32
CA THR A 225 -0.91 19.80 -4.80
C THR A 225 -0.56 21.20 -4.26
N ARG A 226 0.17 21.33 -3.15
CA ARG A 226 0.55 22.66 -2.62
C ARG A 226 1.60 23.33 -3.53
N GLN A 227 1.40 24.62 -3.80
CA GLN A 227 2.22 25.45 -4.71
C GLN A 227 3.72 25.39 -4.37
N ASN A 228 4.52 25.33 -5.43
CA ASN A 228 6.00 25.35 -5.47
C ASN A 228 6.74 24.09 -5.01
N PHE A 229 6.41 22.94 -5.61
CA PHE A 229 7.42 21.88 -5.81
C PHE A 229 8.14 22.13 -7.14
N PRO A 230 9.30 22.83 -7.18
CA PRO A 230 10.17 22.75 -8.34
C PRO A 230 10.46 21.26 -8.60
N GLN A 231 10.32 20.81 -9.85
CA GLN A 231 10.46 19.39 -10.23
C GLN A 231 9.41 18.47 -9.56
N ARG A 232 8.12 18.88 -9.61
CA ARG A 232 6.99 18.11 -9.09
C ARG A 232 6.98 16.65 -9.57
N ARG A 233 7.17 16.43 -10.88
CA ARG A 233 7.23 15.10 -11.51
C ARG A 233 8.31 14.21 -10.86
N THR A 234 9.52 14.75 -10.72
CA THR A 234 10.65 14.10 -10.01
C THR A 234 10.33 13.77 -8.56
N SER A 235 9.72 14.69 -7.81
CA SER A 235 9.38 14.46 -6.40
C SER A 235 8.30 13.39 -6.23
N ILE A 236 7.30 13.39 -7.12
CA ILE A 236 6.24 12.37 -7.13
C ILE A 236 6.85 11.00 -7.40
N ASN A 237 7.63 10.85 -8.47
CA ASN A 237 8.25 9.58 -8.80
C ASN A 237 9.20 9.09 -7.69
N GLY A 238 9.96 10.01 -7.10
CA GLY A 238 10.77 9.73 -5.91
C GLY A 238 9.97 9.19 -4.73
N HIS A 239 8.78 9.75 -4.46
CA HIS A 239 7.86 9.25 -3.43
C HIS A 239 7.36 7.84 -3.75
N GLN A 240 6.94 7.58 -5.00
CA GLN A 240 6.49 6.27 -5.46
C GLN A 240 7.57 5.19 -5.23
N ILE A 241 8.82 5.49 -5.59
CA ILE A 241 9.98 4.59 -5.37
C ILE A 241 10.17 4.31 -3.86
N GLY A 242 10.08 5.33 -3.02
CA GLY A 242 10.29 5.13 -1.58
C GLY A 242 9.10 4.55 -0.82
N MET A 243 7.97 4.29 -1.49
CA MET A 243 6.83 3.57 -0.92
C MET A 243 6.99 2.06 -0.95
N ILE A 244 8.01 1.54 -1.65
CA ILE A 244 8.28 0.11 -1.73
C ILE A 244 9.60 -0.26 -1.04
N ASN A 245 9.92 -1.55 -0.99
CA ASN A 245 11.10 -2.10 -0.32
C ASN A 245 12.23 -2.48 -1.28
N ALA A 246 12.31 -1.85 -2.46
CA ALA A 246 13.45 -2.01 -3.37
C ALA A 246 14.71 -1.37 -2.77
N LEU A 247 14.77 -0.04 -2.75
CA LEU A 247 15.90 0.69 -2.17
C LEU A 247 15.57 1.18 -0.76
N GLN A 248 16.51 0.96 0.16
CA GLN A 248 16.32 1.29 1.57
C GLN A 248 16.47 2.79 1.82
N ARG A 249 15.51 3.37 2.54
CA ARG A 249 15.55 4.78 2.95
C ARG A 249 16.77 5.05 3.83
N ARG A 250 17.51 6.14 3.56
CA ARG A 250 18.76 6.52 4.24
C ARG A 250 19.96 5.60 4.01
N LYS A 251 19.89 4.68 3.07
CA LYS A 251 21.04 3.86 2.66
C LYS A 251 21.62 4.39 1.36
N PRO A 252 22.95 4.26 1.14
CA PRO A 252 23.55 4.58 -0.13
C PRO A 252 23.21 3.51 -1.18
N PHE A 253 23.29 3.89 -2.45
CA PHE A 253 23.36 2.97 -3.59
C PHE A 253 24.32 3.55 -4.62
N HIS A 254 24.89 2.69 -5.44
CA HIS A 254 25.92 3.02 -6.40
C HIS A 254 25.36 3.12 -7.81
N MET A 255 25.91 4.06 -8.57
CA MET A 255 25.74 4.14 -10.02
C MET A 255 27.12 4.32 -10.63
N LEU A 256 27.32 3.75 -11.81
CA LEU A 256 28.60 3.83 -12.50
C LEU A 256 28.70 5.12 -13.32
N LYS A 257 29.80 5.86 -13.16
CA LYS A 257 30.08 7.06 -13.94
C LYS A 257 30.07 6.74 -15.43
N GLY A 258 29.35 7.54 -16.20
CA GLY A 258 29.15 7.33 -17.64
C GLY A 258 27.91 6.51 -17.98
N ASP A 259 27.23 5.90 -17.00
CA ASP A 259 25.92 5.29 -17.23
C ASP A 259 24.87 6.39 -17.52
N PRO A 260 24.15 6.34 -18.65
CA PRO A 260 23.19 7.38 -19.04
C PRO A 260 22.07 7.60 -18.02
N LEU A 261 21.73 6.58 -17.21
CA LEU A 261 20.64 6.68 -16.24
C LEU A 261 20.88 7.68 -15.12
N ILE A 262 22.13 8.09 -14.88
CA ILE A 262 22.46 9.10 -13.86
C ILE A 262 21.64 10.37 -14.08
N ASP A 263 21.51 10.79 -15.33
CA ASP A 263 20.81 12.02 -15.72
C ASP A 263 19.34 11.78 -16.07
N GLU A 264 18.98 10.61 -16.60
CA GLU A 264 17.62 10.28 -17.02
C GLU A 264 16.67 10.02 -15.83
N LEU A 265 17.11 9.26 -14.83
CA LEU A 265 16.26 8.82 -13.71
C LEU A 265 16.20 9.84 -12.57
N SER A 266 15.88 11.09 -12.89
CA SER A 266 15.81 12.16 -11.88
C SER A 266 14.89 11.83 -10.70
N GLY A 267 13.81 11.08 -10.94
CA GLY A 267 12.90 10.56 -9.90
C GLY A 267 13.64 9.76 -8.83
N LEU A 268 14.57 8.92 -9.25
CA LEU A 268 15.41 8.12 -8.36
C LEU A 268 16.58 8.94 -7.79
N THR A 269 17.39 9.55 -8.66
CA THR A 269 18.67 10.17 -8.30
C THR A 269 18.51 11.48 -7.54
N ARG A 270 17.41 12.20 -7.74
CA ARG A 270 17.10 13.47 -7.03
C ARG A 270 15.87 13.33 -6.14
N GLY A 271 14.76 12.82 -6.66
CA GLY A 271 13.49 12.72 -5.95
C GLY A 271 13.56 11.82 -4.71
N PHE A 272 13.82 10.53 -4.92
CA PHE A 272 13.92 9.53 -3.87
C PHE A 272 15.09 9.86 -2.92
N ALA A 273 16.26 10.17 -3.48
CA ALA A 273 17.44 10.56 -2.70
C ALA A 273 17.14 11.71 -1.73
N LYS A 274 16.47 12.78 -2.19
CA LYS A 274 16.10 13.93 -1.36
C LYS A 274 15.01 13.59 -0.33
N LEU A 275 13.91 12.98 -0.76
CA LEU A 275 12.76 12.70 0.10
C LEU A 275 13.08 11.70 1.22
N PHE A 276 13.90 10.70 0.91
CA PHE A 276 14.23 9.60 1.82
C PHE A 276 15.66 9.63 2.35
N ARG A 277 16.42 10.70 2.03
CA ARG A 277 17.80 10.94 2.46
C ARG A 277 18.74 9.80 2.09
N ALA A 278 18.51 9.14 0.96
CA ALA A 278 19.41 8.15 0.40
C ALA A 278 20.58 8.85 -0.30
N LYS A 279 21.77 8.25 -0.27
CA LYS A 279 22.97 8.82 -0.91
C LYS A 279 23.22 8.12 -2.23
N VAL A 280 23.20 8.87 -3.33
CA VAL A 280 23.64 8.37 -4.64
C VAL A 280 25.15 8.49 -4.68
N CYS A 281 25.87 7.37 -4.79
CA CYS A 281 27.32 7.38 -4.93
C CYS A 281 27.69 7.07 -6.38
N ILE A 282 28.17 8.07 -7.09
CA ILE A 282 28.74 7.88 -8.43
C ILE A 282 30.14 7.33 -8.27
N ARG A 283 30.42 6.18 -8.90
CA ARG A 283 31.71 5.48 -8.84
C ARG A 283 32.38 5.51 -10.20
N ASP A 284 33.70 5.71 -10.24
CA ASP A 284 34.44 5.65 -11.51
C ASP A 284 34.56 4.21 -12.05
N GLN A 285 34.46 3.21 -11.18
CA GLN A 285 34.58 1.78 -11.52
C GLN A 285 33.56 0.96 -10.74
N PHE A 286 33.18 -0.18 -11.31
CA PHE A 286 32.36 -1.18 -10.64
C PHE A 286 33.22 -1.96 -9.63
N ASP A 287 32.78 -2.02 -8.38
CA ASP A 287 33.37 -2.84 -7.32
C ASP A 287 32.30 -3.79 -6.77
N PRO A 288 32.41 -5.10 -7.06
CA PRO A 288 31.42 -6.07 -6.59
C PRO A 288 31.51 -6.37 -5.08
N ASN A 289 32.57 -5.94 -4.40
CA ASN A 289 32.85 -6.34 -3.01
C ASN A 289 32.40 -5.31 -1.96
N ASP A 290 31.95 -4.13 -2.38
CA ASP A 290 31.49 -3.07 -1.46
C ASP A 290 30.16 -3.40 -0.75
N GLY A 291 29.44 -4.41 -1.25
CA GLY A 291 28.18 -4.91 -0.72
C GLY A 291 27.02 -3.91 -0.77
N MET A 292 27.14 -2.85 -1.57
CA MET A 292 26.08 -1.86 -1.79
C MET A 292 25.23 -2.22 -3.00
N PRO A 293 23.95 -1.82 -3.02
CA PRO A 293 23.15 -1.96 -4.22
C PRO A 293 23.69 -1.12 -5.37
N TRP A 294 23.72 -1.71 -6.55
CA TRP A 294 24.08 -1.08 -7.81
C TRP A 294 22.82 -0.83 -8.64
N VAL A 295 22.72 0.35 -9.25
CA VAL A 295 21.62 0.72 -10.15
C VAL A 295 22.22 1.19 -11.46
N GLY A 296 21.74 0.65 -12.58
CA GLY A 296 22.29 1.00 -13.88
C GLY A 296 21.51 0.42 -15.06
N SER A 297 22.01 0.72 -16.26
CA SER A 297 21.48 0.26 -17.53
C SER A 297 22.30 -0.90 -18.08
N ASP A 298 22.13 -1.17 -19.39
CA ASP A 298 22.97 -2.10 -20.14
C ASP A 298 24.47 -1.75 -19.99
N PHE A 299 24.82 -0.47 -19.81
CA PHE A 299 26.21 -0.03 -19.58
C PHE A 299 26.80 -0.66 -18.32
N LEU A 300 26.10 -0.59 -17.20
CA LEU A 300 26.53 -1.24 -15.96
C LEU A 300 26.44 -2.77 -16.08
N ARG A 301 25.39 -3.29 -16.74
CA ARG A 301 25.21 -4.73 -16.98
C ARG A 301 26.45 -5.35 -17.64
N GLU A 302 26.99 -4.72 -18.69
CA GLU A 302 28.21 -5.16 -19.36
C GLU A 302 29.42 -5.18 -18.42
N LYS A 303 29.60 -4.14 -17.60
CA LYS A 303 30.71 -4.09 -16.64
C LYS A 303 30.59 -5.19 -15.60
N ILE A 304 29.40 -5.43 -15.08
CA ILE A 304 29.15 -6.53 -14.17
C ILE A 304 29.49 -7.85 -14.85
N LEU A 305 28.96 -8.15 -16.04
CA LEU A 305 29.22 -9.43 -16.72
C LEU A 305 30.71 -9.66 -17.05
N SER A 306 31.45 -8.59 -17.33
CA SER A 306 32.90 -8.66 -17.59
C SER A 306 33.77 -8.77 -16.33
N ALA A 307 33.22 -8.51 -15.15
CA ALA A 307 33.96 -8.50 -13.89
C ALA A 307 34.15 -9.91 -13.33
N SER A 308 35.24 -10.13 -12.60
CA SER A 308 35.45 -11.36 -11.83
C SER A 308 34.33 -11.61 -10.82
N THR A 309 34.16 -12.86 -10.39
CA THR A 309 33.22 -13.22 -9.32
C THR A 309 33.54 -12.45 -8.04
N ALA A 310 32.49 -11.91 -7.42
CA ALA A 310 32.54 -11.20 -6.16
C ALA A 310 32.85 -12.14 -5.01
N SER A 311 33.57 -11.64 -4.00
CA SER A 311 33.71 -12.33 -2.72
C SER A 311 32.43 -12.24 -1.87
N ARG A 312 31.51 -11.32 -2.22
CA ARG A 312 30.27 -11.05 -1.48
C ARG A 312 29.12 -10.80 -2.45
N ALA A 313 27.95 -11.34 -2.13
CA ALA A 313 26.74 -11.09 -2.91
C ALA A 313 26.34 -9.59 -2.87
N PHE A 314 25.91 -9.07 -4.01
CA PHE A 314 25.43 -7.70 -4.18
C PHE A 314 24.09 -7.67 -4.93
N ASP A 315 23.38 -6.55 -4.84
CA ASP A 315 22.11 -6.32 -5.53
C ASP A 315 22.35 -5.48 -6.80
N PHE A 316 21.77 -5.87 -7.93
CA PHE A 316 21.78 -5.09 -9.18
C PHE A 316 20.36 -4.76 -9.63
N TYR A 317 19.98 -3.48 -9.59
CA TYR A 317 18.73 -2.97 -10.11
C TYR A 317 18.92 -2.53 -11.56
N ASP A 318 18.41 -3.35 -12.47
CA ASP A 318 18.65 -3.24 -13.91
C ASP A 318 17.49 -2.53 -14.59
N PHE A 319 17.77 -1.34 -15.11
CA PHE A 319 16.85 -0.53 -15.91
C PHE A 319 17.22 -0.54 -17.41
N GLY A 320 18.13 -1.44 -17.81
CA GLY A 320 18.57 -1.60 -19.19
C GLY A 320 17.51 -2.21 -20.09
N THR A 321 17.73 -2.12 -21.41
CA THR A 321 16.85 -2.74 -22.41
C THR A 321 16.88 -4.26 -22.32
N GLN A 322 17.96 -4.83 -21.80
CA GLN A 322 18.15 -6.26 -21.60
C GLN A 322 17.72 -6.74 -20.19
N ALA A 323 16.99 -5.93 -19.42
CA ALA A 323 16.65 -6.26 -18.04
C ALA A 323 15.90 -7.61 -17.87
N LEU A 324 15.14 -8.07 -18.88
CA LEU A 324 14.46 -9.37 -18.84
C LEU A 324 15.29 -10.54 -19.42
N VAL A 325 16.43 -10.25 -20.03
CA VAL A 325 17.34 -11.29 -20.54
C VAL A 325 18.02 -11.98 -19.35
N SER A 326 18.19 -13.30 -19.44
CA SER A 326 18.87 -14.12 -18.41
C SER A 326 20.16 -13.45 -17.93
N PHE A 327 20.35 -13.42 -16.62
CA PHE A 327 21.51 -12.83 -15.96
C PHE A 327 22.16 -13.87 -15.07
N GLU A 328 23.16 -14.56 -15.62
CA GLU A 328 23.75 -15.75 -15.00
C GLU A 328 24.95 -15.41 -14.12
N ARG A 329 24.67 -14.86 -12.94
CA ARG A 329 25.67 -14.58 -11.90
C ARG A 329 25.17 -15.01 -10.54
N SER A 330 25.81 -16.02 -9.95
CA SER A 330 25.42 -16.57 -8.63
C SER A 330 25.72 -15.62 -7.47
N ASP A 331 26.61 -14.65 -7.67
CA ASP A 331 27.03 -13.63 -6.72
C ASP A 331 26.25 -12.32 -6.85
N CYS A 332 25.27 -12.26 -7.75
CA CYS A 332 24.47 -11.06 -7.99
C CYS A 332 22.99 -11.39 -7.88
N ALA A 333 22.30 -10.73 -6.95
CA ALA A 333 20.85 -10.68 -6.96
C ALA A 333 20.39 -9.67 -8.02
N HIS A 334 19.92 -10.17 -9.16
CA HIS A 334 19.43 -9.35 -10.27
C HIS A 334 17.97 -8.94 -10.07
N TYR A 335 17.69 -7.65 -10.21
CA TYR A 335 16.37 -7.04 -10.04
C TYR A 335 16.00 -6.23 -11.29
N PRO A 336 15.33 -6.86 -12.27
CA PRO A 336 14.80 -6.15 -13.42
C PRO A 336 13.81 -5.06 -12.99
N CYS A 337 13.94 -3.87 -13.56
CA CYS A 337 13.12 -2.71 -13.28
C CYS A 337 12.69 -2.05 -14.59
N PHE A 338 11.64 -1.23 -14.55
CA PHE A 338 11.14 -0.54 -15.74
C PHE A 338 11.00 0.96 -15.48
N ALA A 339 11.59 1.74 -16.39
CA ALA A 339 11.42 3.17 -16.47
C ALA A 339 11.14 3.59 -17.92
N VAL A 340 10.36 4.64 -18.08
CA VAL A 340 10.04 5.24 -19.37
C VAL A 340 9.89 6.75 -19.19
N ASP A 341 10.42 7.53 -20.14
CA ASP A 341 10.48 9.00 -20.08
C ASP A 341 11.04 9.51 -18.73
N GLY A 342 12.13 8.90 -18.28
CA GLY A 342 12.83 9.21 -17.03
C GLY A 342 12.08 8.87 -15.74
N MET A 343 10.90 8.23 -15.83
CA MET A 343 10.06 7.88 -14.68
C MET A 343 10.14 6.39 -14.39
N VAL A 344 10.43 6.04 -13.13
CA VAL A 344 10.37 4.65 -12.67
C VAL A 344 8.91 4.23 -12.53
N VAL A 345 8.52 3.19 -13.27
CA VAL A 345 7.13 2.69 -13.31
C VAL A 345 6.98 1.40 -12.52
N ALA A 346 7.95 0.50 -12.63
CA ALA A 346 7.97 -0.77 -11.89
C ALA A 346 9.38 -1.08 -11.38
N MET A 347 9.45 -1.79 -10.25
CA MET A 347 10.73 -2.25 -9.71
C MET A 347 10.58 -3.64 -9.11
N SER A 348 11.56 -4.50 -9.40
CA SER A 348 11.80 -5.69 -8.60
C SER A 348 12.41 -5.30 -7.26
N MET A 349 12.25 -6.17 -6.26
CA MET A 349 12.81 -5.95 -4.92
C MET A 349 13.16 -7.28 -4.26
N PRO A 350 13.97 -7.25 -3.18
CA PRO A 350 14.28 -8.45 -2.42
C PRO A 350 13.00 -9.09 -1.86
N ASP A 351 12.97 -10.42 -1.88
CA ASP A 351 11.88 -11.14 -1.24
C ASP A 351 11.92 -10.86 0.28
N PRO A 352 10.78 -10.46 0.88
CA PRO A 352 10.71 -10.30 2.32
C PRO A 352 10.94 -11.65 3.01
N PRO A 353 11.45 -11.65 4.26
CA PRO A 353 11.53 -12.86 5.06
C PRO A 353 10.18 -13.58 5.12
N PRO A 354 10.16 -14.92 5.15
CA PRO A 354 8.93 -15.69 5.20
C PRO A 354 8.12 -15.35 6.47
N GLY A 355 6.80 -15.41 6.35
CA GLY A 355 5.90 -15.21 7.49
C GLY A 355 5.44 -16.53 8.07
N ILE A 356 5.30 -16.59 9.39
CA ILE A 356 4.69 -17.75 10.04
C ILE A 356 3.18 -17.67 9.80
N GLY A 357 2.61 -18.70 9.17
CA GLY A 357 1.16 -18.84 8.98
C GLY A 357 0.52 -17.80 8.03
N VAL A 358 1.30 -17.23 7.11
CA VAL A 358 0.80 -16.32 6.06
C VAL A 358 1.41 -16.67 4.71
N ASP A 359 0.69 -16.38 3.62
CA ASP A 359 1.17 -16.65 2.27
C ASP A 359 2.44 -15.86 1.95
N PRO A 360 3.39 -16.45 1.20
CA PRO A 360 4.59 -15.75 0.79
C PRO A 360 4.25 -14.52 -0.05
N GLN A 361 5.03 -13.46 0.14
CA GLN A 361 4.95 -12.26 -0.69
C GLN A 361 6.26 -12.18 -1.47
N TYR A 362 6.16 -12.09 -2.80
CA TYR A 362 7.33 -12.02 -3.66
C TYR A 362 7.66 -10.58 -4.04
N GLY A 363 8.95 -10.25 -4.04
CA GLY A 363 9.48 -8.97 -4.49
C GLY A 363 9.88 -8.98 -5.97
N ARG A 364 10.07 -10.16 -6.56
CA ARG A 364 10.45 -10.36 -7.97
C ARG A 364 9.71 -11.55 -8.58
N ARG A 365 9.66 -11.59 -9.91
CA ARG A 365 9.01 -12.65 -10.69
C ARG A 365 9.81 -12.87 -11.98
N ALA A 366 9.86 -14.11 -12.46
CA ALA A 366 10.49 -14.42 -13.74
C ALA A 366 9.79 -13.66 -14.88
N ASN A 367 10.56 -13.23 -15.87
CA ASN A 367 10.06 -12.50 -17.04
C ASN A 367 9.22 -11.24 -16.68
N SER A 368 9.62 -10.53 -15.63
CA SER A 368 8.95 -9.33 -15.14
C SER A 368 9.95 -8.23 -14.80
N TRP A 369 9.56 -6.98 -15.05
CA TRP A 369 10.27 -5.79 -14.56
C TRP A 369 9.93 -5.42 -13.10
N GLY A 370 9.35 -6.37 -12.37
CA GLY A 370 8.92 -6.20 -10.99
C GLY A 370 7.53 -5.59 -10.85
N LYS A 371 7.19 -5.15 -9.64
CA LYS A 371 5.84 -4.69 -9.32
C LYS A 371 5.62 -3.25 -9.74
N LEU A 372 4.44 -2.97 -10.29
CA LEU A 372 3.97 -1.63 -10.59
C LEU A 372 3.98 -0.78 -9.31
N LEU A 373 4.64 0.39 -9.35
CA LEU A 373 4.72 1.24 -8.16
C LEU A 373 3.35 1.84 -7.82
N PRO A 374 3.08 2.09 -6.52
CA PRO A 374 1.92 2.87 -6.10
C PRO A 374 1.79 4.19 -6.88
N GLY A 375 0.57 4.58 -7.22
CA GLY A 375 0.27 5.80 -7.99
C GLY A 375 0.29 5.63 -9.50
N TRP A 376 0.54 4.42 -10.00
CA TRP A 376 0.40 4.10 -11.42
C TRP A 376 -0.87 3.29 -11.67
N LYS A 377 -1.57 3.60 -12.76
CA LYS A 377 -2.70 2.83 -13.31
C LYS A 377 -2.40 2.49 -14.77
N VAL A 378 -2.74 1.28 -15.20
CA VAL A 378 -2.52 0.82 -16.57
C VAL A 378 -3.84 0.86 -17.34
N SER A 379 -3.81 1.28 -18.61
CA SER A 379 -5.01 1.21 -19.46
C SER A 379 -5.41 -0.23 -19.77
N SER A 380 -6.70 -0.46 -19.88
CA SER A 380 -7.24 -1.76 -20.29
C SER A 380 -7.01 -2.06 -21.77
N SER A 381 -7.04 -1.03 -22.64
CA SER A 381 -6.90 -1.16 -24.09
C SER A 381 -5.44 -1.11 -24.56
N ALA A 382 -5.16 -1.85 -25.64
CA ALA A 382 -3.92 -1.74 -26.39
C ALA A 382 -3.96 -0.55 -27.39
N PRO A 383 -2.83 0.12 -27.67
CA PRO A 383 -1.54 -0.02 -27.01
C PRO A 383 -1.62 0.45 -25.55
N ARG A 384 -1.09 -0.36 -24.63
CA ARG A 384 -1.23 -0.09 -23.20
C ARG A 384 -0.34 1.08 -22.78
N ARG A 385 -0.89 1.93 -21.92
CA ARG A 385 -0.23 3.09 -21.36
C ARG A 385 -0.38 3.08 -19.85
N VAL A 386 0.59 3.67 -19.16
CA VAL A 386 0.55 3.88 -17.72
C VAL A 386 0.31 5.35 -17.41
N PHE A 387 -0.65 5.60 -16.53
CA PHE A 387 -1.05 6.94 -16.10
C PHE A 387 -0.79 7.08 -14.61
N GLY A 388 -0.46 8.28 -14.17
CA GLY A 388 -0.18 8.54 -12.77
C GLY A 388 0.20 9.99 -12.54
N PRO A 389 0.41 10.38 -11.28
CA PRO A 389 0.64 11.77 -10.93
C PRO A 389 2.01 12.30 -11.39
N ALA A 390 2.93 11.41 -11.77
CA ALA A 390 4.22 11.73 -12.38
C ALA A 390 4.21 11.70 -13.92
N ALA A 391 3.16 11.17 -14.56
CA ALA A 391 3.02 11.24 -16.02
C ALA A 391 2.33 12.54 -16.46
N ASP A 392 2.44 12.86 -17.74
CA ASP A 392 1.56 13.83 -18.38
C ASP A 392 0.15 13.25 -18.59
N ALA A 393 -0.75 14.05 -19.17
CA ALA A 393 -2.12 13.63 -19.45
C ALA A 393 -2.21 12.52 -20.52
N ALA A 394 -1.22 12.43 -21.42
CA ALA A 394 -1.17 11.38 -22.42
C ALA A 394 -0.80 10.03 -21.81
N GLY A 395 -0.17 10.01 -20.63
CA GLY A 395 0.37 8.79 -20.01
C GLY A 395 1.67 8.36 -20.66
N LEU A 396 2.34 7.36 -20.10
CA LEU A 396 3.61 6.83 -20.62
C LEU A 396 3.36 5.51 -21.36
N ALA A 397 4.07 5.28 -22.45
CA ALA A 397 3.92 4.05 -23.22
C ALA A 397 4.49 2.85 -22.44
N LEU A 398 3.76 1.73 -22.42
CA LEU A 398 4.31 0.45 -22.00
C LEU A 398 4.82 -0.31 -23.22
N PRO A 399 5.81 -1.22 -23.06
CA PRO A 399 6.23 -2.12 -24.13
C PRO A 399 5.04 -2.92 -24.69
N GLN A 400 5.11 -3.31 -25.96
CA GLN A 400 4.08 -4.15 -26.55
C GLN A 400 3.99 -5.49 -25.81
N GLY A 401 2.78 -6.03 -25.63
CA GLY A 401 2.56 -7.28 -24.89
C GLY A 401 2.71 -7.16 -23.35
N CYS A 402 3.12 -6.01 -22.84
CA CYS A 402 3.32 -5.77 -21.42
C CYS A 402 1.99 -5.62 -20.66
N ALA A 403 1.84 -6.30 -19.52
CA ALA A 403 0.67 -6.16 -18.63
C ALA A 403 1.06 -6.37 -17.17
N PRO A 404 0.37 -5.74 -16.20
CA PRO A 404 0.39 -6.21 -14.83
C PRO A 404 -0.36 -7.54 -14.73
N ASP A 405 0.18 -8.51 -14.00
CA ASP A 405 -0.55 -9.71 -13.59
C ASP A 405 -1.40 -9.47 -12.33
N ASP A 406 -2.04 -10.53 -11.83
CA ASP A 406 -2.93 -10.48 -10.67
C ASP A 406 -2.25 -9.99 -9.38
N GLU A 407 -0.91 -10.03 -9.29
CA GLU A 407 -0.12 -9.52 -8.17
C GLU A 407 0.49 -8.14 -8.42
N GLY A 408 0.25 -7.58 -9.60
CA GLY A 408 0.77 -6.30 -10.06
C GLY A 408 2.20 -6.36 -10.59
N PHE A 409 2.75 -7.55 -10.88
CA PHE A 409 4.02 -7.65 -11.60
C PHE A 409 3.84 -7.30 -13.06
N LEU A 410 4.66 -6.38 -13.55
CA LEU A 410 4.67 -5.98 -14.94
C LEU A 410 5.40 -7.05 -15.74
N ILE A 411 4.66 -7.92 -16.43
CA ILE A 411 5.16 -9.07 -17.20
C ILE A 411 5.16 -8.75 -18.69
N HIS A 412 6.13 -9.28 -19.42
CA HIS A 412 6.10 -9.32 -20.89
C HIS A 412 5.47 -10.64 -21.34
N GLY A 413 4.38 -10.57 -22.12
CA GLY A 413 3.67 -11.74 -22.64
C GLY A 413 4.43 -12.53 -23.69
#